data_AF-A0A3M1UNP9-F1
#
_entry.id   AF-A0A3M1UNP9-F1
#
_cell.length_a   1.000
_cell.length_b   1.000
_cell.length_c   1.000
_cell.angle_alpha   90.00
_cell.angle_beta   90.00
_cell.angle_gamma   90.00
#
_symmetry.space_group_name_H-M   'P 1'
#
loop_
_entity.id
_entity.type
_entity.pdbx_description
1 polymer ?
#
loop_
_entity_poly.entity_id
_entity_poly.type
_entity_poly.pdbx_seq_one_letter_code
_entity_poly.pdbx_strand_id
1 'polypeptide(L)' 'MSYIKFEMPLNNQQLEILKLFSRELDESDFMEIKRMIVRYLAEKLTKMADEVWDEHNWTDEDMENILQTHLRTPYNPDN' A
#
# COMPACT_ATOMS: atom_id res chain seq x y z
N MET A 1 4.27 18.85 26.45
CA MET A 1 3.62 18.59 25.15
C MET A 1 4.65 18.79 24.06
N SER A 2 5.22 17.71 23.52
CA SER A 2 6.19 17.79 22.43
C SER A 2 5.46 17.98 21.10
N TYR A 3 5.70 19.10 20.43
CA TYR A 3 5.27 19.28 19.05
C TYR A 3 6.14 18.40 18.16
N ILE A 4 5.51 17.50 17.40
CA ILE A 4 6.19 16.74 16.34
C ILE A 4 6.70 17.77 15.32
N LYS A 5 8.01 17.93 15.26
CA LYS A 5 8.67 18.78 14.27
C LYS A 5 8.74 17.98 12.97
N PHE A 6 7.80 18.23 12.06
CA PHE A 6 7.86 17.66 10.70
C PHE A 6 9.00 18.34 9.94
N GLU A 7 10.10 17.63 9.70
CA GLU A 7 11.29 18.14 9.01
C GLU A 7 11.07 18.36 7.50
N MET A 8 9.86 18.11 6.96
CA MET A 8 9.45 18.47 5.60
C MET A 8 7.98 18.94 5.60
N PRO A 9 7.62 20.02 4.87
CA PRO A 9 6.23 20.45 4.78
C PRO A 9 5.39 19.37 4.08
N LEU A 10 4.22 19.09 4.65
CA LEU A 10 3.24 18.20 4.04
C LEU A 10 2.83 18.73 2.66
N ASN A 11 2.68 17.83 1.69
CA ASN A 11 2.14 18.20 0.38
C ASN A 11 0.64 18.50 0.46
N ASN A 12 0.09 19.08 -0.61
CA ASN A 12 -1.30 19.52 -0.64
C ASN A 12 -2.28 18.36 -0.36
N GLN A 13 -2.02 17.16 -0.89
CA GLN A 13 -2.89 16.00 -0.69
C GLN A 13 -2.90 15.55 0.77
N GLN A 14 -1.74 15.54 1.43
CA GLN A 14 -1.62 15.23 2.85
C GLN A 14 -2.37 16.25 3.71
N LEU A 15 -2.26 17.55 3.39
CA LEU A 15 -2.99 18.61 4.08
C LEU A 15 -4.51 18.47 3.92
N GLU A 16 -5.00 18.16 2.71
CA GLU A 16 -6.43 17.91 2.48
C GLU A 16 -6.94 16.70 3.26
N ILE A 17 -6.18 15.61 3.32
CA ILE A 17 -6.53 14.44 4.14
C ILE A 17 -6.62 14.83 5.62
N LEU A 18 -5.67 15.61 6.14
CA LEU A 18 -5.73 16.09 7.52
C LEU A 18 -6.94 16.99 7.79
N LYS A 19 -7.34 17.84 6.83
CA LYS A 19 -8.57 18.65 6.96
C LYS A 19 -9.81 17.78 7.06
N LEU A 20 -9.88 16.65 6.35
CA LEU A 20 -11.00 15.70 6.45
C LEU A 20 -11.12 15.10 7.85
N PHE A 21 -10.00 14.90 8.54
CA PHE A 21 -9.91 14.42 9.92
C PHE A 21 -9.87 15.54 10.98
N SER A 22 -10.23 16.77 10.61
CA SER A 22 -10.25 17.92 11.55
C SER A 22 -11.26 17.78 12.68
N ARG A 23 -12.29 16.94 12.49
CA ARG A 23 -13.23 16.50 13.51
C ARG A 23 -12.85 15.10 13.97
N GLU A 24 -12.96 14.86 15.28
CA GLU A 24 -12.75 13.54 15.85
C GLU A 24 -13.79 12.58 15.27
N LEU A 25 -13.30 11.48 14.70
CA LEU A 25 -14.13 10.38 14.24
C LEU A 25 -14.21 9.35 15.35
N ASP A 26 -15.34 8.65 15.44
CA ASP A 26 -15.35 7.44 16.23
C ASP A 26 -14.47 6.35 15.57
N GLU A 27 -14.10 5.36 16.38
CA GLU A 27 -13.17 4.31 15.95
C GLU A 27 -13.72 3.49 14.77
N SER A 28 -15.04 3.30 14.70
CA SER A 28 -15.70 2.58 13.61
C SER A 28 -15.52 3.32 12.28
N ASP A 29 -15.87 4.60 12.23
CA ASP A 29 -15.77 5.42 11.02
C ASP A 29 -14.31 5.52 10.56
N PHE A 30 -13.37 5.71 11.49
CA PHE A 30 -11.95 5.73 11.17
C PHE A 30 -11.48 4.41 10.56
N MET A 31 -11.92 3.28 11.11
CA MET A 31 -11.60 1.95 10.60
C MET A 31 -12.19 1.72 9.19
N GLU A 32 -13.41 2.16 8.94
CA GLU A 32 -14.05 2.05 7.63
C GLU A 32 -13.31 2.85 6.56
N ILE A 33 -12.91 4.09 6.87
CA ILE A 33 -12.12 4.92 5.95
C ILE A 33 -10.77 4.25 5.65
N LYS A 34 -10.10 3.71 6.68
CA LYS A 34 -8.84 2.97 6.49
C LYS A 34 -9.03 1.78 5.56
N ARG A 35 -10.09 0.99 5.74
CA ARG A 35 -10.42 -0.14 4.87
C ARG A 35 -10.70 0.29 3.44
N MET A 36 -11.40 1.40 3.24
CA MET A 36 -11.67 1.95 1.91
C MET A 36 -10.37 2.31 1.18
N ILE A 37 -9.42 2.97 1.86
CA ILE A 37 -8.12 3.32 1.28
C ILE A 37 -7.33 2.07 0.93
N VAL A 38 -7.24 1.10 1.86
CA VAL A 38 -6.53 -0.16 1.64
C VAL A 38 -7.12 -0.93 0.46
N ARG A 39 -8.44 -1.02 0.38
CA ARG A 39 -9.13 -1.69 -0.73
C ARG A 39 -8.79 -1.04 -2.07
N TYR A 40 -8.86 0.29 -2.16
CA TYR A 40 -8.50 1.00 -3.39
C TYR A 40 -7.05 0.76 -3.81
N LEU A 41 -6.11 0.78 -2.85
CA LEU A 41 -4.71 0.49 -3.14
C LEU A 41 -4.50 -0.97 -3.58
N ALA A 42 -5.18 -1.92 -2.95
CA ALA A 42 -5.12 -3.33 -3.33
C ALA A 42 -5.65 -3.57 -4.74
N GLU A 43 -6.82 -3.01 -5.07
CA GLU A 43 -7.40 -3.08 -6.42
C GLU A 43 -6.46 -2.50 -7.48
N LYS A 44 -5.82 -1.36 -7.17
CA LYS A 44 -4.82 -0.77 -8.06
C LYS A 44 -3.59 -1.66 -8.23
N LEU A 45 -3.10 -2.27 -7.15
CA LEU A 45 -1.97 -3.21 -7.20
C LEU A 45 -2.29 -4.43 -8.06
N THR A 46 -3.48 -5.03 -7.89
CA THR A 46 -3.94 -6.14 -8.71
C THR A 46 -3.97 -5.76 -10.18
N LYS A 47 -4.58 -4.61 -10.52
CA LYS A 47 -4.63 -4.13 -11.91
C LYS A 47 -3.24 -3.94 -12.53
N MET A 48 -2.29 -3.39 -11.77
CA MET A 48 -0.91 -3.23 -12.26
C MET A 48 -0.21 -4.58 -12.42
N ALA A 49 -0.48 -5.56 -11.56
CA ALA A 49 0.07 -6.90 -11.71
C ALA A 49 -0.49 -7.59 -12.96
N ASP A 50 -1.79 -7.45 -13.23
CA ASP A 50 -2.43 -7.96 -14.44
C ASP A 50 -1.85 -7.29 -15.71
N GLU A 51 -1.63 -5.97 -15.68
CA GLU A 51 -1.00 -5.24 -16.80
C GLU A 51 0.40 -5.77 -17.11
N VAL A 52 1.23 -5.98 -16.08
CA VAL A 52 2.59 -6.55 -16.24
C VAL A 52 2.52 -8.00 -16.75
N TRP A 53 1.56 -8.78 -16.26
CA TRP A 53 1.33 -10.15 -16.70
C TRP A 53 1.04 -10.23 -18.20
N ASP A 54 0.13 -9.38 -18.67
CA ASP A 54 -0.26 -9.28 -20.07
C ASP A 54 0.88 -8.77 -20.96
N GLU A 55 1.61 -7.73 -20.52
CA GLU A 55 2.76 -7.16 -21.24
C GLU A 55 3.86 -8.20 -21.50
N HIS A 56 4.11 -9.09 -20.55
CA HIS A 56 5.10 -10.15 -20.67
C HIS A 56 4.58 -11.43 -21.34
N ASN A 57 3.29 -11.49 -21.70
CA ASN A 57 2.60 -12.69 -22.19
C ASN A 57 2.84 -13.90 -21.28
N TRP A 58 2.83 -13.68 -19.96
CA TRP A 58 3.06 -14.75 -19.01
C TRP A 58 1.93 -15.78 -19.04
N THR A 59 2.31 -17.02 -18.82
CA THR A 59 1.45 -18.19 -18.79
C THR A 59 1.47 -18.84 -17.41
N ASP A 60 0.58 -19.80 -17.18
CA ASP A 60 0.58 -20.58 -15.94
C ASP A 60 1.92 -21.29 -15.69
N GLU A 61 2.66 -21.62 -16.75
CA GLU A 61 4.02 -22.19 -16.66
C GLU A 61 5.03 -21.16 -16.11
N ASP A 62 4.91 -19.89 -16.50
CA ASP A 62 5.73 -18.80 -15.94
C ASP A 62 5.42 -18.60 -14.45
N MET A 63 4.16 -18.76 -14.04
CA MET A 63 3.79 -18.72 -12.61
C MET A 63 4.49 -19.83 -11.83
N GLU A 64 4.47 -21.06 -12.35
CA GLU A 64 5.11 -22.21 -11.70
C GLU A 64 6.62 -21.98 -11.60
N ASN A 65 7.26 -21.48 -12.67
CA ASN A 65 8.68 -21.14 -12.66
C ASN A 65 9.01 -20.07 -11.60
N ILE A 66 8.19 -19.03 -11.47
CA ILE A 66 8.36 -17.99 -10.45
C ILE A 66 8.18 -18.56 -9.03
N LEU A 67 7.20 -19.45 -8.81
CA LEU A 67 6.96 -20.10 -7.52
C LEU A 67 8.15 -20.97 -7.07
N GLN A 68 8.80 -21.66 -8.01
CA GLN A 68 10.00 -22.47 -7.75
C GLN A 68 11.28 -21.62 -7.60
N THR A 69 11.28 -20.40 -8.13
CA THR A 69 12.39 -19.47 -7.97
C THR A 69 12.28 -18.85 -6.58
N HIS A 70 13.07 -19.32 -5.61
CA HIS A 70 13.12 -18.79 -4.25
C HIS A 70 13.65 -17.33 -4.19
N LEU A 71 12.90 -16.37 -4.74
CA LEU A 71 13.22 -14.94 -4.83
C LEU A 71 12.98 -14.17 -3.52
N ARG A 72 12.66 -14.87 -2.44
CA ARG A 72 12.46 -14.26 -1.12
C ARG A 72 13.80 -13.72 -0.62
N THR A 73 13.78 -12.60 0.09
CA THR A 73 14.95 -12.12 0.81
C THR A 73 15.46 -13.25 1.72
N PRO A 74 16.75 -13.64 1.65
CA PRO A 74 17.29 -14.66 2.53
C PRO A 74 17.11 -14.21 3.98
N TYR A 75 16.78 -15.16 4.85
CA TYR A 75 16.60 -14.90 6.28
C TYR A 75 17.87 -14.26 6.85
N ASN A 76 17.74 -13.03 7.33
CA ASN A 76 18.77 -12.37 8.12
C ASN A 76 18.36 -12.44 9.59
N PRO A 77 19.03 -13.26 10.44
CA PRO A 77 18.71 -13.37 11.86
C PRO A 77 18.96 -12.08 12.66
N ASP A 78 19.66 -11.09 12.10
CA ASP A 78 20.17 -9.93 12.82
C ASP A 78 19.40 -8.61 12.58
N ASN A 79 18.20 -8.65 11.97
CA ASN A 79 17.37 -7.47 11.67
C ASN A 79 16.18 -7.31 12.62
#